data_AF-A0A5P9PHE5-F1
#
_entry.id   AF-A0A5P9PHE5-F1
#
_cell.length_a   1.000
_cell.length_b   1.000
_cell.length_c   1.000
_cell.angle_alpha   90.00
_cell.angle_beta   90.00
_cell.angle_gamma   90.00
#
_symmetry.space_group_name_H-M   'P 1'
#
loop_
_entity.id
_entity.type
_entity.pdbx_description
1 polymer ?
#
loop_
_entity_poly.entity_id
_entity_poly.type
_entity_poly.pdbx_seq_one_letter_code
_entity_poly.pdbx_strand_id
1 'polypeptide(L)'
;MFPNTAPAAPDTATANEPRSAAEHCAAAEALFARARAIHPTLNIRPVNQDEYRRCLDWASLHLRLAEAITAGTEMVLAHRQLLASDVRLHTTHVGSEASGWTEFLRDHHNTTGTRP
;
A
#
# COMPACT_ATOMS: atom_id res chain seq x y z
N MET A 1 8.70 -6.69 -51.81
CA MET A 1 8.74 -5.59 -50.83
C MET A 1 7.35 -5.52 -50.21
N PHE A 2 7.20 -6.02 -48.98
CA PHE A 2 6.03 -5.84 -48.14
C PHE A 2 6.58 -5.52 -46.74
N PRO A 3 6.28 -4.37 -46.14
CA PRO A 3 6.53 -4.17 -44.72
C PRO A 3 5.33 -4.78 -44.00
N ASN A 4 5.53 -5.91 -43.31
CA ASN A 4 4.53 -6.38 -42.36
C ASN A 4 5.04 -6.09 -40.96
N THR A 5 4.59 -4.96 -40.45
CA THR A 5 4.75 -4.47 -39.09
C THR A 5 4.27 -5.56 -38.13
N ALA A 6 5.19 -6.11 -37.33
CA ALA A 6 4.83 -6.93 -36.20
C ALA A 6 3.87 -6.12 -35.29
N PRO A 7 2.78 -6.71 -34.76
CA PRO A 7 2.01 -6.03 -33.74
C PRO A 7 2.95 -5.78 -32.55
N ALA A 8 3.11 -4.51 -32.20
CA ALA A 8 3.85 -4.09 -31.03
C ALA A 8 3.39 -4.93 -29.84
N ALA A 9 4.34 -5.62 -29.21
CA ALA A 9 4.13 -6.24 -27.92
C ALA A 9 3.57 -5.15 -26.98
N PRO A 10 2.54 -5.44 -26.16
CA PRO A 10 2.16 -4.51 -25.10
C PRO A 10 3.38 -4.34 -24.21
N ASP A 11 3.86 -3.09 -24.18
CA ASP A 11 5.04 -2.69 -23.44
C ASP A 11 5.00 -3.28 -22.03
N THR A 12 6.06 -4.02 -21.76
CA THR A 12 6.55 -4.40 -20.45
C THR A 12 6.72 -3.16 -19.57
N ALA A 13 5.63 -2.71 -18.94
CA ALA A 13 5.74 -2.22 -17.57
C ALA A 13 5.81 -3.48 -16.71
N THR A 14 7.01 -3.91 -16.35
CA THR A 14 7.19 -4.56 -15.06
C THR A 14 6.59 -3.61 -14.04
N ALA A 15 5.32 -3.84 -13.68
CA ALA A 15 4.64 -3.15 -12.62
C ALA A 15 5.38 -3.53 -11.34
N ASN A 16 6.48 -2.84 -11.07
CA ASN A 16 7.14 -2.94 -9.79
C ASN A 16 6.10 -2.51 -8.77
N GLU A 17 5.68 -3.45 -7.95
CA GLU A 17 4.79 -3.18 -6.82
C GLU A 17 5.38 -2.01 -6.03
N PRO A 18 4.59 -0.99 -5.66
CA PRO A 18 5.07 0.14 -4.87
C PRO A 18 5.79 -0.36 -3.60
N ARG A 19 6.96 0.21 -3.30
CA ARG A 19 7.80 -0.19 -2.16
C ARG A 19 7.96 0.90 -1.12
N SER A 20 7.50 2.11 -1.41
CA SER A 20 7.62 3.28 -0.54
C SER A 20 6.29 4.00 -0.40
N ALA A 21 6.13 4.78 0.67
CA ALA A 21 4.94 5.60 0.88
C ALA A 21 4.66 6.54 -0.31
N ALA A 22 5.70 7.15 -0.88
CA ALA A 22 5.58 8.03 -2.05
C ALA A 22 5.06 7.28 -3.29
N GLU A 23 5.55 6.07 -3.55
CA GLU A 23 5.07 5.25 -4.67
C GLU A 23 3.62 4.79 -4.45
N HIS A 24 3.23 4.46 -3.21
CA HIS A 24 1.84 4.17 -2.88
C HIS A 24 0.95 5.41 -3.09
N CYS A 25 1.39 6.61 -2.70
CA CYS A 25 0.66 7.85 -2.98
C CYS A 25 0.50 8.09 -4.49
N ALA A 26 1.57 7.93 -5.27
CA ALA A 26 1.51 8.09 -6.74
C ALA A 26 0.55 7.07 -7.39
N ALA A 27 0.53 5.83 -6.90
CA ALA A 27 -0.42 4.82 -7.36
C ALA A 27 -1.88 5.21 -7.03
N ALA A 28 -2.14 5.73 -5.83
CA ALA A 28 -3.45 6.24 -5.45
C ALA A 28 -3.89 7.42 -6.35
N GLU A 29 -2.98 8.36 -6.64
CA GLU A 29 -3.25 9.49 -7.54
C GLU A 29 -3.63 9.02 -8.95
N ALA A 30 -2.93 8.03 -9.50
CA ALA A 30 -3.25 7.44 -10.80
C ALA A 30 -4.65 6.80 -10.80
N LEU A 31 -5.03 6.10 -9.73
CA LEU A 31 -6.35 5.50 -9.57
C LEU A 31 -7.45 6.57 -9.43
N PHE A 32 -7.21 7.65 -8.68
CA PHE A 32 -8.14 8.77 -8.62
C PHE A 32 -8.26 9.49 -9.96
N ALA A 33 -7.17 9.64 -10.71
CA ALA A 33 -7.21 10.21 -12.06
C ALA A 33 -8.08 9.36 -13.00
N ARG A 34 -7.95 8.03 -12.93
CA ARG A 34 -8.81 7.09 -13.66
C ARG A 34 -10.28 7.19 -13.21
N ALA A 35 -10.54 7.23 -11.91
CA ALA A 35 -11.90 7.40 -11.38
C ALA A 35 -12.56 8.69 -11.89
N ARG A 36 -11.81 9.81 -11.90
CA ARG A 36 -12.28 11.10 -12.45
C ARG A 36 -12.60 11.01 -13.94
N ALA A 37 -11.81 10.26 -14.72
CA ALA A 37 -12.06 10.07 -16.15
C ALA A 37 -13.34 9.24 -16.42
N ILE A 38 -13.65 8.26 -15.56
CA ILE A 38 -14.84 7.41 -15.68
C ILE A 38 -16.10 8.12 -15.21
N HIS A 39 -15.98 8.98 -14.20
CA HIS A 39 -17.10 9.64 -13.51
C HIS A 39 -18.20 10.21 -14.42
N PRO A 40 -17.90 10.93 -15.53
CA PRO A 40 -18.94 11.47 -16.43
C PRO A 40 -19.84 10.42 -17.08
N THR A 41 -19.39 9.16 -17.16
CA THR A 41 -20.07 8.07 -17.85
C THR A 41 -20.68 7.02 -16.91
N LEU A 42 -20.68 7.29 -15.59
CA LEU A 42 -21.17 6.37 -14.56
C LEU A 42 -22.62 5.95 -14.72
N ASN A 43 -23.49 6.86 -15.19
CA ASN A 43 -24.92 6.58 -15.38
C ASN A 43 -25.23 5.91 -16.72
N ILE A 44 -24.23 5.77 -17.59
CA ILE A 44 -24.41 5.29 -18.96
C ILE A 44 -24.20 3.78 -19.05
N ARG A 45 -23.24 3.24 -18.29
CA ARG A 45 -22.93 1.81 -18.31
C ARG A 45 -22.67 1.27 -16.91
N PRO A 46 -23.34 0.17 -16.50
CA PRO A 46 -23.09 -0.47 -15.20
C PRO A 46 -21.63 -0.86 -14.96
N VAL A 47 -20.92 -1.29 -16.02
CA VAL A 47 -19.48 -1.64 -15.94
C VAL A 47 -18.61 -0.48 -15.45
N ASN A 48 -18.99 0.77 -15.75
CA ASN A 48 -18.27 1.96 -15.31
C ASN A 48 -18.44 2.19 -13.80
N GLN A 49 -19.56 1.77 -13.21
CA GLN A 49 -19.81 1.87 -11.77
C GLN A 49 -18.90 0.92 -11.00
N ASP A 50 -18.75 -0.32 -11.47
CA ASP A 50 -17.85 -1.30 -10.86
C ASP A 50 -16.39 -0.88 -10.99
N GLU A 51 -15.98 -0.37 -12.16
CA GLU A 51 -14.62 0.12 -12.37
C GLU A 51 -14.32 1.36 -11.53
N TYR A 52 -15.27 2.28 -11.42
CA TYR A 52 -15.15 3.47 -10.57
C TYR A 52 -14.97 3.08 -9.09
N ARG A 53 -15.84 2.20 -8.56
CA ARG A 53 -15.74 1.69 -7.19
C ARG A 53 -14.39 1.02 -6.96
N ARG A 54 -13.98 0.15 -7.88
CA ARG A 54 -12.68 -0.54 -7.82
C ARG A 54 -11.54 0.47 -7.75
N CYS A 55 -11.54 1.52 -8.56
CA CYS A 55 -10.50 2.55 -8.50
C CYS A 55 -10.42 3.21 -7.12
N LEU A 56 -11.56 3.54 -6.51
CA LEU A 56 -11.59 4.15 -5.19
C LEU A 56 -11.13 3.20 -4.08
N ASP A 57 -11.53 1.93 -4.13
CA ASP A 57 -11.15 0.91 -3.15
C ASP A 57 -9.63 0.69 -3.16
N TRP A 58 -9.03 0.54 -4.35
CA TRP A 58 -7.59 0.40 -4.48
C TRP A 58 -6.84 1.68 -4.08
N ALA A 59 -7.34 2.86 -4.44
CA ALA A 59 -6.72 4.12 -4.03
C ALA A 59 -6.68 4.27 -2.50
N SER A 60 -7.79 3.91 -1.84
CA SER A 60 -7.89 3.88 -0.37
C SER A 60 -6.88 2.91 0.25
N LEU A 61 -6.74 1.70 -0.32
CA LEU A 61 -5.73 0.74 0.14
C LEU A 61 -4.31 1.31 0.02
N HIS A 62 -3.97 1.91 -1.12
CA HIS A 62 -2.64 2.51 -1.32
C HIS A 62 -2.35 3.61 -0.30
N LEU A 63 -3.32 4.49 -0.01
CA LEU A 63 -3.15 5.53 1.01
C LEU A 63 -2.92 4.95 2.41
N ARG A 64 -3.68 3.92 2.81
CA ARG A 64 -3.46 3.23 4.10
C ARG A 64 -2.08 2.59 4.21
N LEU A 65 -1.57 2.02 3.11
CA LEU A 65 -0.22 1.48 3.07
C LEU A 65 0.83 2.59 3.20
N ALA A 66 0.64 3.72 2.53
CA ALA A 66 1.53 4.89 2.67
C ALA A 66 1.55 5.44 4.10
N GLU A 67 0.38 5.54 4.75
CA GLU A 67 0.25 5.94 6.15
C GLU A 67 1.00 4.98 7.09
N ALA A 68 0.80 3.67 6.91
CA ALA A 68 1.46 2.65 7.73
C ALA A 68 3.00 2.69 7.59
N ILE A 69 3.51 2.84 6.36
CA ILE A 69 4.95 2.98 6.10
C ILE A 69 5.49 4.24 6.79
N THR A 70 4.76 5.35 6.70
CA THR A 70 5.16 6.63 7.31
C THR A 70 5.21 6.52 8.83
N ALA A 71 4.15 6.01 9.46
CA ALA A 71 4.10 5.81 10.91
C ALA A 71 5.20 4.84 11.41
N GLY A 72 5.44 3.74 10.69
CA GLY A 72 6.52 2.80 11.01
C GLY A 72 7.90 3.46 10.92
N THR A 73 8.10 4.35 9.94
CA THR A 73 9.35 5.11 9.80
C THR A 73 9.55 6.11 10.94
N GLU A 74 8.49 6.83 11.33
CA GLU A 74 8.51 7.75 12.47
C GLU A 74 8.84 7.04 13.79
N MET A 75 8.27 5.85 14.02
CA MET A 75 8.57 5.03 15.19
C MET A 75 10.07 4.65 15.27
N VAL A 76 10.66 4.22 14.14
CA VAL A 76 12.09 3.88 14.08
C VAL A 76 12.97 5.10 14.31
N LEU A 77 12.58 6.26 13.77
CA LEU A 77 13.29 7.52 14.00
C LEU A 77 13.24 7.96 15.46
N ALA A 78 12.06 7.93 16.08
CA ALA A 78 11.89 8.23 17.50
C ALA A 78 12.74 7.28 18.36
N HIS A 79 12.72 5.97 18.06
CA HIS A 79 13.56 4.99 18.75
C HIS A 79 15.06 5.32 18.63
N ARG A 80 15.54 5.67 17.44
CA ARG A 80 16.95 6.05 17.23
C ARG A 80 17.33 7.31 17.99
N GLN A 81 16.46 8.32 18.03
CA GLN A 81 16.71 9.56 18.80
C GLN A 81 16.80 9.28 20.30
N LEU A 82 15.94 8.39 20.83
CA LEU A 82 15.99 7.97 22.24
C LEU A 82 17.27 7.20 22.57
N LEU A 83 17.72 6.30 21.69
CA LEU A 83 19.00 5.59 21.85
C LEU A 83 20.21 6.54 21.84
N ALA A 84 20.20 7.54 20.95
CA ALA A 84 21.26 8.56 20.89
C ALA A 84 21.33 9.44 22.14
N SER A 85 20.25 9.49 22.93
CA SER A 85 20.13 10.31 24.14
C SER A 85 20.49 9.55 25.45
N ASP A 86 21.08 8.35 25.35
CA ASP A 86 21.49 7.46 26.47
C ASP A 86 20.39 7.18 27.51
N VAL A 87 19.13 7.04 27.06
CA VAL A 87 18.01 6.66 27.94
C VAL A 87 17.94 5.14 28.04
N ARG A 88 18.77 4.56 28.93
CA ARG A 88 18.81 3.12 29.25
C ARG A 88 17.49 2.54 29.79
N LEU A 89 16.48 3.38 30.01
CA LEU A 89 15.14 3.01 30.45
C LEU A 89 14.19 2.56 29.31
N HIS A 90 14.52 2.82 28.04
CA HIS A 90 13.61 2.54 26.92
C HIS A 90 13.74 1.15 26.27
N THR A 91 14.83 0.43 26.48
CA THR A 91 15.02 -0.93 25.92
C THR A 91 14.00 -1.93 26.46
N THR A 92 13.59 -1.78 27.73
CA THR A 92 12.57 -2.65 28.34
C THR A 92 11.16 -2.36 27.80
N HIS A 93 10.81 -1.08 27.62
CA HIS A 93 9.46 -0.69 27.18
C HIS A 93 9.23 -0.95 25.68
N VAL A 94 10.20 -0.56 24.84
CA VAL A 94 10.14 -0.83 23.39
C VAL A 94 10.25 -2.33 23.12
N GLY A 95 11.04 -3.07 23.92
CA GLY A 95 11.07 -4.53 23.88
C GLY A 95 9.70 -5.13 24.18
N SER A 96 9.02 -4.66 25.23
CA SER A 96 7.67 -5.14 25.58
C SER A 96 6.62 -4.80 24.52
N GLU A 97 6.69 -3.61 23.92
CA GLU A 97 5.74 -3.19 22.88
C GLU A 97 5.98 -3.95 21.57
N ALA A 98 7.23 -4.12 21.16
CA ALA A 98 7.60 -4.92 20.00
C ALA A 98 7.23 -6.39 20.18
N SER A 99 7.42 -6.96 21.38
CA SER A 99 6.93 -8.30 21.70
C SER A 99 5.41 -8.40 21.61
N GLY A 100 4.67 -7.40 22.14
CA GLY A 100 3.21 -7.35 22.05
C GLY A 100 2.70 -7.27 20.60
N TRP A 101 3.32 -6.45 19.76
CA TRP A 101 2.98 -6.40 18.33
C TRP A 101 3.37 -7.69 17.59
N THR A 102 4.51 -8.30 17.93
CA THR A 102 4.94 -9.57 17.33
C THR A 102 4.00 -10.72 17.70
N GLU A 103 3.51 -10.75 18.94
CA GLU A 103 2.54 -11.73 19.42
C GLU A 103 1.17 -11.51 18.80
N PHE A 104 0.68 -10.26 18.77
CA PHE A 104 -0.57 -9.89 18.10
C PHE A 104 -0.58 -10.27 16.61
N LEU A 105 0.50 -9.95 15.89
CA LEU A 105 0.64 -10.32 14.48
C LEU A 105 0.69 -11.83 14.29
N ARG A 106 1.38 -12.57 15.16
CA ARG A 106 1.45 -14.04 15.14
C ARG A 106 0.08 -14.67 15.38
N ASP A 107 -0.65 -14.21 16.37
CA ASP A 107 -1.97 -14.75 16.72
C ASP A 107 -3.00 -14.49 15.64
N HIS A 108 -2.95 -13.31 15.01
CA HIS A 108 -3.78 -13.00 13.84
C HIS A 108 -3.38 -13.78 12.59
N HIS A 109 -2.09 -14.08 12.38
CA HIS A 109 -1.65 -14.95 11.29
C HIS A 109 -2.09 -16.40 11.50
N ASN A 110 -2.06 -16.89 12.74
CA ASN A 110 -2.44 -18.26 13.10
C ASN A 110 -3.96 -18.47 13.10
N THR A 111 -4.76 -17.47 13.44
CA THR A 111 -6.23 -17.56 13.39
C THR A 111 -6.78 -17.63 11.96
N THR A 112 -6.02 -17.21 10.94
CA THR A 112 -6.38 -17.44 9.54
C THR A 112 -6.08 -18.87 9.03
N GLY A 113 -5.38 -19.69 9.82
CA GLY A 113 -4.99 -21.07 9.46
C GLY A 113 -5.93 -22.18 9.96
N THR A 114 -6.85 -21.87 10.87
CA THR A 114 -7.82 -22.84 11.41
C THR A 114 -9.23 -22.45 11.03
N ARG A 115 -9.63 -22.88 9.82
CA ARG A 115 -11.05 -22.98 9.46
C ARG A 115 -11.52 -24.42 9.76
N PRO A 116 -12.65 -24.62 10.47
CA PRO A 116 -13.29 -25.93 10.57
C PRO A 116 -13.79 -26.45 9.22
#